data_AF-A0A0V1MLD3-F1
#
_entry.id   AF-A0A0V1MLD3-F1
#
_cell.length_a   1.000
_cell.length_b   1.000
_cell.length_c   1.000
_cell.angle_alpha   90.00
_cell.angle_beta   90.00
_cell.angle_gamma   90.00
#
_symmetry.space_group_name_H-M   'P 1'
#
loop_
_entity.id
_entity.type
_entity.pdbx_description
1 polymer ?
#
loop_
_entity_poly.entity_id
_entity_poly.type
_entity_poly.pdbx_seq_one_letter_code
_entity_poly.pdbx_strand_id
1 'polypeptide(L)'
;MAQRIATSVGVLGLRHQPVNRSLMSIKNFGGDSHFGQAGSGEGKGGGGGGTVRKAGGAFGRLEAAREEEYFYKMQKKQLEELRKTLDEEVAHHEKHIAIHREAIERHRRKIAEIKHEEAQFPDEKK
;
A
#
# COMPACT_ATOMS: atom_id res chain seq x y z
N MET A 1 -0.97 -37.08 44.17
CA MET A 1 -0.40 -36.33 43.03
C MET A 1 -1.55 -35.93 42.11
N ALA A 2 -2.20 -34.82 42.41
CA ALA A 2 -3.29 -34.26 41.61
C ALA A 2 -2.85 -32.89 41.14
N GLN A 3 -2.67 -32.70 39.84
CA GLN A 3 -2.46 -31.40 39.23
C GLN A 3 -3.42 -31.20 38.08
N ARG A 4 -4.07 -30.04 38.16
CA ARG A 4 -5.32 -29.66 37.52
C ARG A 4 -5.03 -29.23 36.09
N ILE A 5 -5.82 -29.76 35.17
CA ILE A 5 -5.81 -29.38 33.75
C ILE A 5 -6.31 -27.93 33.64
N ALA A 6 -5.54 -27.15 32.89
CA ALA A 6 -5.76 -25.74 32.60
C ALA A 6 -7.11 -25.52 31.91
N THR A 7 -7.94 -24.65 32.49
CA THR A 7 -9.10 -24.05 31.83
C THR A 7 -9.14 -22.57 32.16
N SER A 8 -8.63 -21.75 31.24
CA SER A 8 -9.07 -20.37 31.09
C SER A 8 -8.91 -19.98 29.62
N VAL A 9 -10.01 -20.10 28.89
CA VAL A 9 -10.22 -19.52 27.57
C VAL A 9 -10.18 -18.00 27.76
N GLY A 10 -9.01 -17.40 27.49
CA GLY A 10 -8.84 -15.96 27.45
C GLY A 10 -9.25 -15.43 26.07
N VAL A 11 -10.34 -14.68 26.06
CA VAL A 11 -10.99 -14.07 24.91
C VAL A 11 -10.03 -13.23 24.05
N LEU A 12 -10.19 -13.45 22.75
CA LEU A 12 -9.67 -12.73 21.60
C LEU A 12 -9.85 -11.20 21.76
N GLY A 13 -8.75 -10.49 21.92
CA GLY A 13 -8.70 -9.02 21.92
C GLY A 13 -7.69 -8.52 20.89
N LEU A 14 -8.02 -8.56 19.60
CA LEU A 14 -7.29 -7.80 18.59
C LEU A 14 -7.56 -6.31 18.84
N ARG A 15 -6.68 -5.67 19.63
CA ARG A 15 -6.61 -4.21 19.71
C ARG A 15 -6.20 -3.69 18.34
N HIS A 16 -7.20 -3.19 17.61
CA HIS A 16 -7.03 -2.30 16.47
C HIS A 16 -6.25 -1.06 16.95
N GLN A 17 -5.03 -0.86 16.45
CA GLN A 17 -4.28 0.38 16.66
C GLN A 17 -4.76 1.38 15.59
N PRO A 18 -5.33 2.55 15.94
CA PRO A 18 -5.59 3.58 14.95
C PRO A 18 -4.25 4.19 14.50
N VAL A 19 -3.97 4.13 13.20
CA VAL A 19 -2.89 4.90 12.58
C VAL A 19 -3.29 6.38 12.59
N ASN A 20 -2.83 7.13 13.60
CA ASN A 20 -2.90 8.58 13.61
C ASN A 20 -1.98 9.14 12.51
N ARG A 21 -2.49 9.21 11.28
CA ARG A 21 -1.84 9.93 10.18
C ARG A 21 -2.17 11.41 10.32
N SER A 22 -1.28 12.15 10.97
CA SER A 22 -1.30 13.62 10.98
C SER A 22 -1.42 14.13 9.54
N LEU A 23 -2.57 14.77 9.24
CA LEU A 23 -2.81 15.48 8.00
C LEU A 23 -1.94 16.74 8.01
N MET A 24 -0.81 16.71 7.31
CA MET A 24 -0.08 17.93 6.98
C MET A 24 -0.98 18.80 6.08
N SER A 25 -1.40 19.93 6.63
CA SER A 25 -2.17 20.98 5.96
C SER A 25 -1.40 21.49 4.73
N ILE A 26 -1.93 21.23 3.53
CA ILE A 26 -1.48 21.87 2.29
C ILE A 26 -1.95 23.32 2.36
N LYS A 27 -1.06 24.23 2.74
CA LYS A 27 -1.31 25.66 2.65
C LYS A 27 -1.37 26.05 1.17
N ASN A 28 -2.50 26.62 0.80
CA ASN A 28 -2.75 27.33 -0.46
C ASN A 28 -1.63 28.34 -0.76
N PHE A 29 -0.98 28.21 -1.92
CA PHE A 29 -0.19 29.27 -2.54
C PHE A 29 -0.97 29.82 -3.74
N GLY A 30 -1.85 30.79 -3.46
CA GLY A 30 -2.31 31.77 -4.45
C GLY A 30 -1.68 33.12 -4.10
N GLY A 31 -1.04 33.77 -5.08
CA GLY A 31 -0.58 35.15 -4.95
C GLY A 31 0.77 35.44 -5.62
N ASP A 32 0.67 36.04 -6.80
CA ASP A 32 1.50 37.17 -7.27
C ASP A 32 2.89 36.90 -7.90
N SER A 33 2.85 36.75 -9.23
CA SER A 33 3.60 37.56 -10.20
C SER A 33 5.08 37.92 -9.93
N HIS A 34 5.96 36.95 -9.69
CA HIS A 34 7.39 37.05 -10.04
C HIS A 34 7.99 35.65 -10.24
N PHE A 35 7.75 35.06 -11.41
CA PHE A 35 8.31 33.77 -11.78
C PHE A 35 9.77 33.96 -12.22
N GLY A 36 10.72 33.70 -11.32
CA GLY A 36 12.13 33.54 -11.69
C GLY A 36 12.27 32.32 -12.63
N GLN A 37 12.95 32.52 -13.75
CA GLN A 37 13.13 31.49 -14.79
C GLN A 37 14.03 30.37 -14.27
N ALA A 38 13.65 29.10 -14.47
CA ALA A 38 14.47 27.95 -14.10
C ALA A 38 15.90 28.10 -14.67
N GLY A 39 16.91 28.03 -13.80
CA GLY A 39 18.31 28.24 -14.14
C GLY A 39 18.79 29.71 -14.21
N SER A 40 18.08 30.65 -13.59
CA SER A 40 18.49 32.07 -13.52
C SER A 40 19.51 32.43 -12.42
N GLY A 41 20.05 31.45 -11.69
CA GLY A 41 20.89 31.73 -10.52
C GLY A 41 20.07 32.03 -9.26
N GLU A 42 20.74 32.02 -8.11
CA GLU A 42 20.18 31.97 -6.74
C GLU A 42 18.88 32.78 -6.55
N GLY A 43 17.74 32.09 -6.63
CA GLY A 43 16.41 32.64 -6.49
C GLY A 43 15.35 31.54 -6.62
N LYS A 44 14.64 31.26 -5.51
CA LYS A 44 13.48 30.36 -5.33
C LYS A 44 13.25 29.29 -6.41
N GLY A 45 14.08 28.25 -6.41
CA GLY A 45 13.87 27.03 -7.19
C GLY A 45 15.13 26.19 -7.30
N GLY A 46 15.55 25.53 -6.21
CA GLY A 46 16.71 24.62 -6.19
C GLY A 46 17.93 25.26 -5.55
N GLY A 47 18.40 24.65 -4.45
CA GLY A 47 19.48 25.16 -3.60
C GLY A 47 20.79 25.38 -4.35
N GLY A 48 21.64 26.26 -3.80
CA GLY A 48 22.92 26.73 -4.35
C GLY A 48 23.89 25.62 -4.75
N GLY A 49 23.65 25.02 -5.91
CA GLY A 49 24.46 23.98 -6.52
C GLY A 49 25.60 24.56 -7.33
N GLY A 50 26.60 25.11 -6.64
CA GLY A 50 27.87 25.54 -7.25
C GLY A 50 27.80 26.81 -8.10
N THR A 51 28.99 27.31 -8.45
CA THR A 51 29.20 28.58 -9.18
C THR A 51 28.51 28.61 -10.55
N VAL A 52 28.29 27.46 -11.19
CA VAL A 52 27.72 27.33 -12.54
C VAL A 52 26.19 27.57 -12.54
N ARG A 53 25.44 26.97 -11.62
CA ARG A 53 23.99 27.23 -11.50
C ARG A 53 23.72 28.61 -10.94
N LYS A 54 24.57 29.11 -10.04
CA LYS A 54 24.47 30.46 -9.45
C LYS A 54 24.69 31.59 -10.46
N ALA A 55 25.53 31.39 -11.49
CA ALA A 55 25.82 32.38 -12.51
C ALA A 55 24.69 32.59 -13.55
N GLY A 56 23.68 31.71 -13.61
CA GLY A 56 22.47 31.95 -14.41
C GLY A 56 22.67 32.00 -15.93
N GLY A 57 23.64 31.25 -16.49
CA GLY A 57 23.97 31.24 -17.92
C GLY A 57 23.24 30.16 -18.75
N ALA A 58 23.48 30.12 -20.07
CA ALA A 58 22.92 29.09 -20.95
C ALA A 58 23.28 27.65 -20.53
N PHE A 59 24.50 27.45 -20.02
CA PHE A 59 24.94 26.16 -19.47
C PHE A 59 24.24 25.81 -18.15
N GLY A 60 23.96 26.79 -17.29
CA GLY A 60 23.20 26.58 -16.04
C GLY A 60 21.74 26.19 -16.30
N ARG A 61 21.10 26.76 -17.33
CA ARG A 61 19.75 26.36 -17.77
C ARG A 61 19.73 24.94 -18.38
N LEU A 62 20.75 24.59 -19.17
CA LEU A 62 20.87 23.25 -19.75
C LEU A 62 21.10 22.18 -18.66
N GLU A 63 21.91 22.49 -17.65
CA GLU A 63 22.16 21.60 -16.52
C GLU A 63 20.88 21.39 -15.68
N ALA A 64 20.14 22.46 -15.39
CA ALA A 64 18.86 22.38 -14.69
C ALA A 64 17.83 21.52 -15.46
N ALA A 65 17.71 21.69 -16.77
CA ALA A 65 16.80 20.89 -17.59
C ALA A 65 17.16 19.39 -17.58
N ARG A 66 18.46 19.05 -17.63
CA ARG A 66 18.92 17.65 -17.56
C ARG A 66 18.66 17.02 -16.19
N GLU A 67 18.86 17.79 -15.12
CA GLU A 67 18.56 17.36 -13.76
C GLU A 67 17.06 17.10 -13.58
N GLU A 68 16.22 18.03 -14.04
CA GLU A 68 14.76 17.87 -14.01
C GLU A 68 14.32 16.61 -14.80
N GLU A 69 14.87 16.38 -16.00
CA GLU A 69 14.58 15.20 -16.79
C GLU A 69 14.99 13.90 -16.06
N TYR A 70 16.17 13.90 -15.43
CA TYR A 70 16.64 12.76 -14.64
C TYR A 70 15.71 12.45 -13.47
N PHE A 71 15.36 13.46 -12.66
CA PHE A 71 14.47 13.27 -11.53
C PHE A 71 13.07 12.85 -11.96
N TYR A 72 12.55 13.41 -13.06
CA TYR A 72 11.26 12.99 -13.62
C TYR A 72 11.27 11.51 -14.03
N LYS A 73 12.32 11.06 -14.74
CA LYS A 73 12.47 9.64 -15.12
C LYS A 73 12.58 8.73 -13.90
N MET A 74 13.31 9.15 -12.86
CA MET A 74 13.42 8.39 -11.62
C MET A 74 12.09 8.27 -10.89
N GLN A 75 11.35 9.37 -10.73
CA GLN A 75 10.02 9.35 -10.12
C GLN A 75 9.05 8.48 -10.92
N LYS A 76 9.05 8.60 -12.26
CA LYS A 76 8.24 7.74 -13.12
C LYS A 76 8.54 6.27 -12.92
N LYS A 77 9.83 5.89 -12.89
CA LYS A 77 10.25 4.50 -12.65
C LYS A 77 9.79 3.98 -11.29
N GLN A 78 9.92 4.78 -10.23
CA GLN A 78 9.46 4.42 -8.90
C GLN A 78 7.94 4.20 -8.84
N LEU A 79 7.16 5.05 -9.52
CA LEU A 79 5.72 4.89 -9.61
C LEU A 79 5.31 3.64 -10.40
N GLU A 80 6.02 3.34 -11.49
CA GLU A 80 5.79 2.12 -12.27
C GLU A 80 6.09 0.86 -11.46
N GLU A 81 7.19 0.85 -10.70
CA GLU A 81 7.56 -0.26 -9.82
C GLU A 81 6.52 -0.46 -8.71
N LEU A 82 6.11 0.62 -8.03
CA LEU A 82 5.07 0.57 -7.01
C LEU A 82 3.76 0.02 -7.56
N ARG A 83 3.35 0.49 -8.75
CA ARG A 83 2.14 -0.02 -9.42
C ARG A 83 2.25 -1.51 -9.70
N LYS A 84 3.38 -1.95 -10.25
CA LYS A 84 3.60 -3.37 -10.57
C LYS A 84 3.54 -4.25 -9.32
N THR A 85 4.16 -3.83 -8.23
CA THR A 85 4.08 -4.57 -6.95
C THR A 85 2.65 -4.68 -6.44
N LEU A 86 1.87 -3.59 -6.51
CA LEU A 86 0.45 -3.62 -6.12
C LEU A 86 -0.38 -4.54 -7.02
N ASP A 87 -0.14 -4.52 -8.33
CA ASP A 87 -0.83 -5.42 -9.28
C ASP A 87 -0.50 -6.90 -8.96
N GLU A 88 0.75 -7.21 -8.61
CA GLU A 88 1.17 -8.56 -8.18
C GLU A 88 0.54 -8.98 -6.85
N GLU A 89 0.45 -8.08 -5.86
CA GLU A 89 -0.20 -8.33 -4.57
C GLU A 89 -1.71 -8.59 -4.75
N VAL A 90 -2.39 -7.82 -5.59
CA VAL A 90 -3.81 -8.04 -5.92
C VAL A 90 -3.99 -9.43 -6.53
N ALA A 91 -3.21 -9.79 -7.55
CA ALA A 91 -3.30 -11.09 -8.20
C ALA A 91 -3.02 -12.25 -7.21
N HIS A 92 -2.07 -12.06 -6.29
CA HIS A 92 -1.78 -13.02 -5.24
C HIS A 92 -3.00 -13.21 -4.31
N HIS A 93 -3.60 -12.12 -3.83
CA HIS A 93 -4.78 -12.20 -2.97
C HIS A 93 -6.00 -12.80 -3.68
N GLU A 94 -6.24 -12.47 -4.95
CA GLU A 94 -7.30 -13.09 -5.75
C GLU A 94 -7.12 -14.61 -5.85
N LYS A 95 -5.88 -15.08 -6.08
CA LYS A 95 -5.57 -16.51 -6.08
C LYS A 95 -5.87 -17.17 -4.73
N HIS A 96 -5.51 -16.53 -3.62
CA HIS A 96 -5.81 -17.03 -2.28
C HIS A 96 -7.32 -17.08 -2.00
N ILE A 97 -8.08 -16.07 -2.44
CA ILE A 97 -9.55 -16.07 -2.35
C ILE A 97 -10.14 -17.26 -3.11
N ALA A 98 -9.66 -17.54 -4.32
CA ALA A 98 -10.13 -18.68 -5.11
C ALA A 98 -9.90 -20.01 -4.39
N ILE A 99 -8.69 -20.24 -3.86
CA ILE A 99 -8.35 -21.46 -3.10
C ILE A 99 -9.25 -21.61 -1.86
N HIS A 100 -9.47 -20.53 -1.12
CA HIS A 100 -10.33 -20.56 0.06
C HIS A 100 -11.80 -20.81 -0.28
N ARG A 101 -12.30 -20.23 -1.39
CA ARG A 101 -13.65 -20.51 -1.88
C ARG A 101 -13.83 -21.98 -2.24
N GLU A 102 -12.87 -22.58 -2.94
CA GLU A 102 -12.91 -24.00 -3.27
C GLU A 102 -12.91 -24.88 -2.00
N ALA A 103 -12.10 -24.53 -1.00
CA ALA A 103 -12.09 -25.25 0.28
C ALA A 103 -13.45 -25.17 1.00
N ILE A 104 -14.08 -23.99 1.01
CA ILE A 104 -15.42 -23.79 1.57
C ILE A 104 -16.43 -24.68 0.84
N GLU A 105 -16.38 -24.75 -0.48
CA GLU A 105 -17.28 -25.61 -1.26
C GLU A 105 -17.08 -27.09 -0.95
N ARG A 106 -15.83 -27.56 -0.86
CA ARG A 106 -15.54 -28.95 -0.46
C ARG A 106 -16.12 -29.27 0.92
N HIS A 107 -15.99 -28.37 1.89
CA HIS A 107 -16.58 -28.57 3.21
C HIS A 107 -18.11 -28.53 3.19
N ARG A 108 -18.72 -27.64 2.40
CA ARG A 108 -20.17 -27.60 2.21
C ARG A 108 -20.71 -28.91 1.63
N ARG A 109 -20.03 -29.51 0.64
CA ARG A 109 -20.40 -30.83 0.10
C ARG A 109 -20.36 -31.92 1.15
N LYS A 110 -19.26 -32.01 1.91
CA LYS A 110 -19.15 -32.97 3.02
C LYS A 110 -20.24 -32.81 4.07
N ILE A 111 -20.60 -31.57 4.42
CA ILE A 111 -21.71 -31.31 5.35
C ILE A 111 -23.04 -31.80 4.76
N ALA A 112 -23.26 -31.61 3.45
CA ALA A 112 -24.47 -32.10 2.79
C ALA A 112 -24.53 -33.63 2.74
N GLU A 113 -23.40 -34.30 2.47
CA GLU A 113 -23.28 -35.76 2.51
C GLU A 113 -23.61 -36.30 3.91
N ILE A 114 -23.00 -35.75 4.96
CA ILE A 114 -23.26 -36.14 6.35
C ILE A 114 -24.74 -35.94 6.70
N LYS A 115 -25.34 -34.81 6.33
CA LYS A 115 -26.78 -34.55 6.56
C LYS A 115 -27.68 -35.55 5.85
N HIS A 116 -27.30 -35.99 4.65
CA HIS A 116 -28.05 -37.01 3.91
C HIS A 116 -27.95 -38.37 4.61
N GLU A 117 -26.76 -38.75 5.09
CA GLU A 117 -26.55 -39.97 5.88
C GLU A 117 -27.35 -39.95 7.20
N GLU A 118 -27.33 -38.84 7.94
CA GLU A 118 -28.15 -38.64 9.15
C GLU A 118 -29.65 -38.79 8.86
N ALA A 119 -30.13 -38.27 7.73
CA ALA A 119 -31.53 -38.39 7.34
C ALA A 119 -31.94 -39.83 6.98
N GLN A 120 -30.98 -40.67 6.56
CA GLN A 120 -31.21 -42.06 6.20
C GLN A 120 -31.29 -42.99 7.41
N PHE A 121 -30.75 -42.56 8.56
CA PHE A 121 -30.90 -43.22 9.86
C PHE A 121 -31.58 -42.26 10.84
N PRO A 122 -32.87 -41.95 10.65
CA PRO A 122 -33.57 -41.14 11.63
C PRO A 122 -33.49 -41.87 12.97
N ASP A 123 -32.89 -41.23 13.97
CA ASP A 123 -32.81 -41.76 15.33
C ASP A 123 -34.18 -42.34 15.71
N GLU A 124 -34.24 -43.65 15.93
CA GLU A 124 -35.36 -44.29 16.60
C GLU A 124 -35.42 -43.68 18.00
N LYS A 125 -36.13 -42.56 18.15
CA LYS A 125 -36.43 -41.97 19.44
C LYS A 125 -37.28 -42.98 20.21
N LYS A 126 -36.65 -43.61 21.20
CA LYS A 126 -37.32 -44.13 22.39
C LYS A 126 -38.00 -43.01 23.16
#